data_AF-A0A2E1Z9A9-F1
#
_entry.id   AF-A0A2E1Z9A9-F1
#
_cell.length_a   1.000
_cell.length_b   1.000
_cell.length_c   1.000
_cell.angle_alpha   90.00
_cell.angle_beta   90.00
_cell.angle_gamma   90.00
#
_symmetry.space_group_name_H-M   'P 1'
#
loop_
_entity.id
_entity.type
_entity.pdbx_description
1 polymer ?
#
loop_
_entity_poly.entity_id
_entity_poly.type
_entity_poly.pdbx_seq_one_letter_code
_entity_poly.pdbx_strand_id
1 'polypeptide(L)'
;MKNDGKRYTGSDVLENSKNFYIIATAPNEPSLQVNISGPYSTKQAAEADLADAISEAMDLDPSAKNYKYSISLVEGHKPGVIQHMGSQV
;
A
#
# COMPACT_ATOMS: atom_id res chain seq x y z
N MET A 1 -10.90 13.17 -41.49
CA MET A 1 -11.27 13.27 -40.07
C MET A 1 -10.57 12.15 -39.33
N LYS A 2 -9.64 12.47 -38.44
CA LYS A 2 -8.94 11.47 -37.62
C LYS A 2 -9.87 11.17 -36.44
N ASN A 3 -10.29 9.92 -36.30
CA ASN A 3 -11.11 9.50 -35.17
C ASN A 3 -10.21 9.41 -33.94
N ASP A 4 -10.27 10.42 -33.08
CA ASP A 4 -9.64 10.42 -31.76
C ASP A 4 -10.41 9.45 -30.85
N GLY A 5 -10.05 8.18 -30.97
CA GLY A 5 -10.61 7.07 -30.21
C GLY A 5 -10.29 7.17 -28.73
N LYS A 6 -10.99 8.04 -28.01
CA LYS A 6 -11.02 8.01 -26.55
C LYS A 6 -11.94 6.90 -26.07
N ARG A 7 -11.40 5.68 -26.04
CA ARG A 7 -11.91 4.61 -25.20
C ARG A 7 -11.08 4.63 -23.92
N TYR A 8 -11.59 5.27 -22.87
CA TYR A 8 -10.99 5.21 -21.55
C TYR A 8 -11.23 3.80 -21.00
N THR A 9 -10.20 2.95 -21.01
CA THR A 9 -10.30 1.58 -20.53
C THR A 9 -9.10 1.24 -19.65
N GLY A 10 -9.13 1.68 -18.39
CA GLY A 10 -8.41 1.03 -17.26
C GLY A 10 -6.96 0.61 -17.49
N SER A 11 -6.19 1.38 -18.25
CA SER A 11 -4.83 1.04 -18.70
C SER A 11 -3.80 2.13 -18.37
N ASP A 12 -4.01 2.85 -17.26
CA ASP A 12 -2.92 3.40 -16.43
C ASP A 12 -2.37 2.34 -15.45
N VAL A 13 -2.75 1.08 -15.67
CA VAL A 13 -2.02 -0.09 -15.17
C VAL A 13 -0.66 -0.05 -15.86
N LEU A 14 0.38 0.28 -15.09
CA LEU A 14 1.80 0.49 -15.48
C LEU A 14 2.14 1.94 -15.87
N GLU A 15 2.32 2.80 -14.88
CA GLU A 15 3.64 3.40 -14.79
C GLU A 15 4.37 2.73 -13.63
N ASN A 16 5.62 2.38 -13.90
CA ASN A 16 6.55 1.64 -13.06
C ASN A 16 6.96 2.49 -11.85
N SER A 17 5.99 2.86 -11.03
CA SER A 17 6.13 3.85 -9.97
C SER A 17 6.09 3.11 -8.65
N LYS A 18 7.27 2.94 -8.08
CA LYS A 18 7.47 2.54 -6.69
C LYS A 18 6.55 3.40 -5.81
N ASN A 19 5.57 2.80 -5.16
CA ASN A 19 4.61 3.52 -4.32
C ASN A 19 4.86 3.22 -2.85
N PHE A 20 4.70 4.23 -1.99
CA PHE A 20 4.77 4.05 -0.56
C PHE A 20 3.40 3.62 -0.02
N TYR A 21 3.42 2.73 0.96
CA TYR A 21 2.23 2.22 1.65
C TYR A 21 2.50 2.21 3.15
N ILE A 22 1.45 2.43 3.93
CA ILE A 22 1.49 2.23 5.38
C ILE A 22 1.10 0.78 5.64
N ILE A 23 2.04 0.01 6.18
CA ILE A 23 1.89 -1.41 6.48
C ILE A 23 1.78 -1.59 7.98
N ALA A 24 0.78 -2.37 8.40
CA ALA A 24 0.63 -2.84 9.76
C ALA A 24 1.07 -4.31 9.85
N THR A 25 1.93 -4.61 10.82
CA THR A 25 2.47 -5.94 11.06
C THR A 25 2.08 -6.41 12.45
N ALA A 26 1.39 -7.54 12.53
CA ALA A 26 1.00 -8.11 13.81
C ALA A 26 2.26 -8.55 14.61
N PRO A 27 2.37 -8.21 15.90
CA PRO A 27 3.58 -8.50 16.67
C PRO A 27 3.81 -10.01 16.89
N ASN A 28 2.72 -10.79 16.90
CA ASN A 28 2.74 -12.23 17.14
C ASN A 28 2.80 -13.04 15.83
N GLU A 29 2.55 -12.40 14.69
CA GLU A 29 2.58 -13.06 13.37
C GLU A 29 3.21 -12.11 12.34
N PRO A 30 4.56 -11.95 12.34
CA PRO A 30 5.24 -10.98 11.47
C PRO A 30 5.09 -11.25 9.96
N SER A 31 4.69 -12.48 9.60
CA SER A 31 4.31 -12.85 8.24
C SER A 31 2.97 -12.24 7.81
N LEU A 32 2.13 -11.84 8.75
CA LEU A 32 0.85 -11.19 8.49
C LEU A 32 1.07 -9.67 8.43
N GLN A 33 1.32 -9.19 7.22
CA GLN A 33 1.46 -7.78 6.90
C GLN A 33 0.24 -7.32 6.10
N VAL A 34 -0.39 -6.25 6.56
CA VAL A 34 -1.59 -5.68 5.92
C VAL A 34 -1.29 -4.25 5.52
N ASN A 35 -1.64 -3.91 4.28
CA ASN A 35 -1.64 -2.53 3.84
C ASN A 35 -2.89 -1.83 4.38
N ILE A 36 -2.70 -0.81 5.20
CA ILE A 36 -3.80 -0.04 5.79
C ILE A 36 -4.05 1.29 5.06
N SER A 37 -3.07 1.78 4.28
CA SER A 37 -3.24 3.00 3.47
C SER A 37 -2.19 3.15 2.35
N GLY A 38 -2.57 3.85 1.28
CA GLY A 38 -1.78 4.10 0.07
C GLY A 38 -2.59 3.77 -1.20
N PRO A 39 -1.99 3.87 -2.41
CA PRO A 39 -0.60 4.21 -2.69
C PRO A 39 -0.27 5.70 -2.52
N TYR A 40 0.92 5.99 -1.99
CA TYR A 40 1.50 7.33 -1.90
C TYR A 40 2.66 7.49 -2.88
N SER A 41 2.72 8.62 -3.58
CA SER A 41 3.84 8.90 -4.50
C SER A 41 5.15 9.27 -3.79
N THR A 42 5.09 9.73 -2.53
CA THR A 42 6.27 10.10 -1.74
C THR A 42 6.17 9.56 -0.31
N LYS A 43 7.31 9.32 0.33
CA LYS A 43 7.36 8.91 1.75
C LYS A 43 6.75 9.97 2.66
N GLN A 44 6.96 11.25 2.36
CA GLN A 44 6.45 12.36 3.16
C GLN A 44 4.91 12.41 3.15
N ALA A 45 4.27 12.09 2.03
CA ALA A 45 2.80 11.98 1.97
C ALA A 45 2.30 10.84 2.87
N ALA A 46 2.98 9.68 2.85
CA ALA A 46 2.65 8.58 3.75
C ALA A 46 2.93 8.91 5.23
N GLU A 47 3.98 9.68 5.54
CA GLU A 47 4.27 10.13 6.92
C GLU A 47 3.23 11.11 7.43
N ALA A 48 2.70 11.98 6.56
CA ALA A 48 1.65 12.94 6.93
C ALA A 48 0.34 12.25 7.31
N ASP A 49 -0.02 11.18 6.59
CA ASP A 49 -1.25 10.41 6.83
C ASP A 49 -1.09 9.29 7.88
N LEU A 50 0.13 9.07 8.38
CA LEU A 50 0.43 7.91 9.24
C LEU A 50 -0.43 7.87 10.51
N ALA A 51 -0.59 9.02 11.19
CA ALA A 51 -1.34 9.10 12.43
C ALA A 51 -2.84 8.81 12.20
N ASP A 52 -3.40 9.39 11.13
CA ASP A 52 -4.82 9.24 10.79
C ASP A 52 -5.11 7.80 10.36
N ALA A 53 -4.25 7.20 9.53
CA ALA A 53 -4.38 5.80 9.12
C ALA A 53 -4.30 4.82 10.31
N ILE A 54 -3.45 5.09 11.31
CA ILE A 54 -3.40 4.31 12.55
C ILE A 54 -4.69 4.48 13.35
N SER A 55 -5.20 5.71 13.48
CA SER A 55 -6.45 5.99 14.20
C SER A 55 -7.62 5.24 13.57
N GLU A 56 -7.78 5.32 12.24
CA GLU A 56 -8.84 4.60 11.52
C GLU A 56 -8.72 3.08 11.70
N ALA A 57 -7.49 2.54 11.63
CA ALA A 57 -7.27 1.12 11.89
C ALA A 57 -7.67 0.71 13.32
N MET A 58 -7.41 1.57 14.31
CA MET A 58 -7.79 1.33 15.72
C MET A 58 -9.30 1.47 15.96
N ASP A 59 -9.97 2.35 15.24
CA ASP A 59 -11.43 2.51 15.31
C ASP A 59 -12.15 1.27 14.74
N LEU A 60 -11.58 0.66 13.71
CA LEU A 60 -12.08 -0.60 13.13
C LEU A 60 -11.73 -1.83 13.98
N ASP A 61 -10.48 -1.92 14.43
CA ASP A 61 -10.01 -2.99 15.30
C ASP A 61 -9.11 -2.41 16.41
N PRO A 62 -9.60 -2.32 17.66
CA PRO A 62 -8.80 -1.85 18.79
C PRO A 62 -7.52 -2.66 19.05
N SER A 63 -7.40 -3.87 18.50
CA SER A 63 -6.19 -4.68 18.56
C SER A 63 -5.03 -4.08 17.74
N ALA A 64 -5.35 -3.25 16.73
CA ALA A 64 -4.40 -2.60 15.85
C ALA A 64 -3.38 -1.73 16.62
N LYS A 65 -3.74 -1.21 17.79
CA LYS A 65 -2.81 -0.47 18.68
C LYS A 65 -1.54 -1.25 19.04
N ASN A 66 -1.56 -2.58 18.96
CA ASN A 66 -0.44 -3.46 19.26
C ASN A 66 0.42 -3.79 18.02
N TYR A 67 0.00 -3.34 16.84
CA TYR A 67 0.68 -3.63 15.59
C TYR A 67 1.88 -2.70 15.43
N LYS A 68 2.88 -3.17 14.68
CA LYS A 68 3.99 -2.34 14.25
C LYS A 68 3.65 -1.72 12.91
N TYR A 69 3.76 -0.40 12.82
CA TYR A 69 3.48 0.34 11.60
C TYR A 69 4.77 0.76 10.92
N SER A 70 4.84 0.58 9.60
CA SER A 70 5.99 0.96 8.79
C SER A 70 5.55 1.47 7.43
N ILE A 71 6.27 2.46 6.90
CA ILE A 71 6.07 2.93 5.53
C ILE A 71 7.00 2.15 4.61
N SER A 72 6.42 1.38 3.69
CA SER A 72 7.16 0.48 2.80
C SER A 72 6.96 0.90 1.34
N LEU A 73 8.06 0.90 0.58
CA LEU A 73 8.03 1.12 -0.86
C LEU A 73 7.75 -0.22 -1.55
N VAL A 74 6.57 -0.36 -2.13
CA VAL A 74 6.18 -1.58 -2.84
C VAL A 74 6.26 -1.31 -4.34
N GLU A 75 7.07 -2.13 -5.03
CA GLU A 75 7.17 -2.09 -6.49
C GLU A 75 5.91 -2.74 -7.08
N GLY A 76 5.13 -1.96 -7.83
CA GLY A 76 4.03 -2.49 -8.61
C GLY A 76 4.56 -3.40 -9.71
N HIS A 77 4.45 -4.71 -9.55
CA HIS A 77 4.75 -5.66 -10.61
C HIS A 77 3.50 -6.07 -11.39
N LYS A 78 3.76 -6.40 -12.66
CA LYS A 78 2.79 -6.82 -13.68
C LYS A 78 1.64 -7.67 -13.11
N PRO A 79 0.39 -7.44 -13.56
CA PRO A 79 -0.74 -8.32 -13.22
C PRO A 79 -0.39 -9.79 -13.53
N GLY A 80 -0.61 -10.70 -12.56
CA GLY A 80 -0.42 -12.15 -12.73
C GLY A 80 0.68 -12.79 -11.89
N VAL A 81 1.38 -12.04 -11.03
CA VAL A 81 2.37 -12.60 -10.08
C VAL A 81 1.78 -12.59 -8.66
N ILE A 82 1.62 -13.76 -8.06
CA ILE A 82 1.28 -13.90 -6.63
C ILE A 82 2.52 -13.49 -5.82
N GLN A 83 2.40 -12.44 -5.01
CA GLN A 83 3.48 -11.96 -4.16
C GLN A 83 3.33 -12.53 -2.75
N HIS A 84 4.34 -13.26 -2.29
CA HIS A 84 4.60 -13.44 -0.86
C HIS A 84 5.45 -12.24 -0.42
N MET A 85 4.93 -11.38 0.46
CA MET A 85 5.76 -10.35 1.10
C MET A 85 6.75 -11.06 2.03
N GLY A 86 7.89 -11.45 1.46
CA GLY A 86 8.96 -12.12 2.18
C GLY A 86 9.52 -11.17 3.22
N SER A 87 9.45 -11.58 4.49
CA SER A 87 10.19 -10.97 5.58
C SER A 87 11.67 -10.95 5.19
N GLN A 88 12.23 -9.76 5.00
CA GLN A 88 13.68 -9.63 4.85
C GLN A 88 14.33 -9.95 6.21
N VAL A 89 15.35 -10.80 6.15
CA VAL A 89 16.15 -11.32 7.27
C VAL A 89 16.91 -10.24 8.03
#